data_AF-A0A7K9QE09-F1
#
_entry.id   AF-A0A7K9QE09-F1
#
_cell.length_a   1.000
_cell.length_b   1.000
_cell.length_c   1.000
_cell.angle_alpha   90.00
_cell.angle_beta   90.00
_cell.angle_gamma   90.00
#
_symmetry.space_group_name_H-M   'P 1'
#
loop_
_entity.id
_entity.type
_entity.pdbx_description
1 polymer ?
#
loop_
_entity_poly.entity_id
_entity_poly.type
_entity_poly.pdbx_seq_one_letter_code
_entity_poly.pdbx_strand_id
1 'polypeptide(L)'
;DAGSSVEEMEFNWDEYLEDTGATAAPHGSFKHVDTSLQNGFAPGMKLEVAVKSDQNTYWVATIITTCGQLLLLRYDGYGEDRKADFWCDILTADLHPIGWCQQNKKVLKVPEGIKDKIPDQEEFLQRVLKGACSAPANLLEGLHRGKNPLDLIAPGSRLELQNIRDSLEAWIVTVVENVGGRLKLRYEGLEDLDKFDQWLFYLDPFLHQVGWAAQHGYSLQPPLAIRSLRSEADWQEILKKVKEEEEESSVPTDLFKDKPVIGVHSFSEGMKLEAVDPMAPFVISPATVLKVYNDKYFLIEMDDLRAERAGSQRYVCHLNSAGIFPVQWSLKNGLHLSPPPGYPGQDFDWADYLKQCGAEAAPQSCFPSLTSDHGFKENMKLEAVNPVDPEEVCIATVTKLKDSYLWLQLEGSKKPVPECIVSVESMNIFPVGWCETNGYQLRPPRKAIVNKQKKIAVVQPEKQILSSRTVHDGLKNQELNSSDSVVINGKYCCPKIYFNHRCFSGPYLNKGRIAELPQSVGPGNCVLVLKEVLTLLINAAYKPSRVLRELQLDEEAAWHGHGETLKAK
;
A
#
# COMPACT_ATOMS: atom_id res chain seq x y z
N ASP A 1 18.78 -38.34 27.83
CA ASP A 1 18.43 -37.06 28.47
C ASP A 1 17.86 -36.09 27.46
N ALA A 2 16.82 -35.40 27.90
CA ALA A 2 15.84 -34.68 27.10
C ALA A 2 16.46 -33.50 26.34
N GLY A 3 16.24 -33.47 25.02
CA GLY A 3 16.33 -32.23 24.25
C GLY A 3 15.13 -31.36 24.58
N SER A 4 15.34 -30.25 25.31
CA SER A 4 14.34 -29.18 25.33
C SER A 4 14.45 -28.43 24.01
N SER A 5 13.58 -28.76 23.06
CA SER A 5 13.23 -27.84 21.97
C SER A 5 12.66 -26.59 22.63
N VAL A 6 13.49 -25.56 22.75
CA VAL A 6 12.98 -24.21 23.01
C VAL A 6 12.22 -23.85 21.74
N GLU A 7 10.89 -24.00 21.76
CA GLU A 7 10.04 -23.39 20.76
C GLU A 7 10.35 -21.90 20.80
N GLU A 8 11.00 -21.37 19.75
CA GLU A 8 11.15 -19.92 19.58
C GLU A 8 9.74 -19.34 19.53
N MET A 9 9.31 -18.72 20.64
CA MET A 9 8.00 -18.08 20.69
C MET A 9 7.94 -17.01 19.62
N GLU A 10 7.05 -17.21 18.66
CA GLU A 10 6.75 -16.25 17.61
C GLU A 10 6.29 -14.93 18.24
N PHE A 11 6.88 -13.82 17.78
CA PHE A 11 6.55 -12.49 18.30
C PHE A 11 5.07 -12.16 18.01
N ASN A 12 4.36 -11.68 19.03
CA ASN A 12 2.95 -11.31 18.91
C ASN A 12 2.75 -9.81 19.20
N TRP A 13 2.23 -9.08 18.21
CA TRP A 13 1.98 -7.64 18.31
C TRP A 13 0.95 -7.27 19.39
N ASP A 14 -0.11 -8.06 19.56
CA ASP A 14 -1.15 -7.75 20.55
C ASP A 14 -0.62 -7.85 21.98
N GLU A 15 0.08 -8.95 22.30
CA GLU A 15 0.70 -9.13 23.62
C GLU A 15 1.72 -8.01 23.88
N TYR A 16 2.53 -7.67 22.88
CA TYR A 16 3.53 -6.60 23.00
C TYR A 16 2.90 -5.21 23.19
N LEU A 17 1.83 -4.88 22.47
CA LEU A 17 1.11 -3.61 22.63
C LEU A 17 0.40 -3.52 23.99
N GLU A 18 -0.16 -4.63 24.47
CA GLU A 18 -0.76 -4.71 25.81
C GLU A 18 0.28 -4.54 26.92
N ASP A 19 1.42 -5.20 26.82
CA ASP A 19 2.50 -5.13 27.82
C ASP A 19 3.18 -3.75 27.86
N THR A 20 3.29 -3.08 26.71
CA THR A 20 3.87 -1.72 26.63
C THR A 20 2.87 -0.61 26.89
N GLY A 21 1.56 -0.91 26.89
CA GLY A 21 0.50 0.09 26.95
C GLY A 21 0.46 1.03 25.73
N ALA A 22 1.16 0.66 24.65
CA ALA A 22 1.25 1.46 23.44
C ALA A 22 0.05 1.19 22.51
N THR A 23 -0.10 2.04 21.49
CA THR A 23 -1.14 1.87 20.46
C THR A 23 -0.51 1.77 19.08
N ALA A 24 -1.08 0.97 18.19
CA ALA A 24 -0.65 0.91 16.80
C ALA A 24 -1.03 2.21 16.07
N ALA A 25 -0.15 2.68 15.19
CA ALA A 25 -0.48 3.73 14.24
C ALA A 25 -1.64 3.29 13.32
N PRO A 26 -2.61 4.16 12.99
CA PRO A 26 -3.75 3.78 12.16
C PRO A 26 -3.33 3.38 10.74
N HIS A 27 -3.90 2.30 10.18
CA HIS A 27 -3.58 1.82 8.82
C HIS A 27 -3.76 2.89 7.74
N GLY A 28 -4.82 3.71 7.81
CA GLY A 28 -5.07 4.80 6.86
C GLY A 28 -4.02 5.92 6.86
N SER A 29 -3.10 5.94 7.84
CA SER A 29 -1.99 6.89 7.88
C SER A 29 -0.89 6.54 6.87
N PHE A 30 -0.84 5.30 6.39
CA PHE A 30 0.18 4.77 5.50
C PHE A 30 -0.30 4.78 4.04
N LYS A 31 -0.35 5.97 3.44
CA LYS A 31 -0.93 6.18 2.10
C LYS A 31 -0.39 5.23 1.04
N HIS A 32 0.92 4.97 1.03
CA HIS A 32 1.55 4.09 0.04
C HIS A 32 1.11 2.62 0.19
N VAL A 33 0.79 2.17 1.40
CA VAL A 33 0.21 0.84 1.64
C VAL A 33 -1.26 0.82 1.21
N ASP A 34 -2.02 1.87 1.52
CA ASP A 34 -3.42 1.95 1.10
C ASP A 34 -3.54 1.96 -0.44
N THR A 35 -2.70 2.75 -1.12
CA THR A 35 -2.61 2.76 -2.59
C THR A 35 -2.23 1.39 -3.16
N SER A 36 -1.35 0.62 -2.50
CA SER A 36 -0.92 -0.69 -3.01
C SER A 36 -1.99 -1.78 -2.91
N LEU A 37 -2.97 -1.59 -2.03
CA LEU A 37 -4.13 -2.48 -1.90
C LEU A 37 -5.19 -2.21 -2.98
N GLN A 38 -5.09 -1.11 -3.73
CA GLN A 38 -6.02 -0.81 -4.80
C GLN A 38 -5.76 -1.72 -6.00
N ASN A 39 -6.80 -2.40 -6.47
CA ASN A 39 -6.74 -3.35 -7.58
C ASN A 39 -6.75 -2.66 -8.96
N GLY A 40 -6.49 -1.35 -9.02
CA GLY A 40 -6.50 -0.55 -10.24
C GLY A 40 -7.89 -0.19 -10.79
N PHE A 41 -8.97 -0.78 -10.27
CA PHE A 41 -10.35 -0.42 -10.57
C PHE A 41 -10.88 0.62 -9.58
N ALA A 42 -11.66 1.58 -10.08
CA ALA A 42 -12.31 2.58 -9.26
C ALA A 42 -13.84 2.57 -9.47
N PRO A 43 -14.64 2.88 -8.42
CA PRO A 43 -16.05 3.19 -8.59
C PRO A 43 -16.27 4.24 -9.69
N GLY A 44 -17.26 4.01 -10.54
CA GLY A 44 -17.59 4.86 -11.69
C GLY A 44 -16.94 4.45 -13.01
N MET A 45 -15.89 3.62 -13.00
CA MET A 45 -15.35 3.05 -14.25
C MET A 45 -16.41 2.19 -14.94
N LYS A 46 -16.36 2.15 -16.27
CA LYS A 46 -17.28 1.37 -17.11
C LYS A 46 -16.58 0.22 -17.83
N LEU A 47 -17.30 -0.86 -18.04
CA LEU A 47 -16.85 -2.04 -18.76
C LEU A 47 -18.00 -2.69 -19.53
N GLU A 48 -17.67 -3.58 -20.45
CA GLU A 48 -18.62 -4.45 -21.15
C GLU A 48 -18.65 -5.81 -20.45
N VAL A 49 -19.82 -6.27 -20.03
CA VAL A 49 -20.01 -7.56 -19.34
C VAL A 49 -21.03 -8.42 -20.06
N ALA A 50 -20.77 -9.72 -20.13
CA ALA A 50 -21.66 -10.67 -20.78
C ALA A 50 -23.05 -10.68 -20.12
N VAL A 51 -24.09 -10.55 -20.95
CA VAL A 51 -25.49 -10.61 -20.50
C VAL A 51 -25.88 -12.08 -20.34
N LYS A 52 -26.14 -12.50 -19.10
CA LYS A 52 -26.38 -13.91 -18.73
C LYS A 52 -27.45 -14.64 -19.55
N SER A 53 -28.38 -13.91 -20.16
CA SER A 53 -29.49 -14.48 -20.95
C SER A 53 -29.08 -14.99 -22.34
N ASP A 54 -27.94 -14.57 -22.90
CA ASP A 54 -27.61 -14.84 -24.30
C ASP A 54 -26.08 -14.88 -24.55
N GLN A 55 -25.61 -16.00 -25.10
CA GLN A 55 -24.19 -16.24 -25.35
C GLN A 55 -23.71 -15.34 -26.50
N ASN A 56 -22.61 -14.59 -26.28
CA ASN A 56 -22.05 -13.56 -27.18
C ASN A 56 -22.74 -12.18 -27.17
N THR A 57 -23.61 -11.91 -26.19
CA THR A 57 -24.16 -10.57 -26.00
C THR A 57 -23.61 -9.93 -24.75
N TYR A 58 -23.32 -8.64 -24.84
CA TYR A 58 -22.71 -7.87 -23.77
C TYR A 58 -23.52 -6.60 -23.52
N TRP A 59 -23.34 -6.01 -22.35
CA TRP A 59 -23.90 -4.70 -22.06
C TRP A 59 -22.93 -3.88 -21.21
N VAL A 60 -23.06 -2.56 -21.29
CA VAL A 60 -22.25 -1.65 -20.50
C VAL A 60 -22.71 -1.67 -19.05
N ALA A 61 -21.75 -1.80 -18.13
CA ALA A 61 -21.99 -1.71 -16.70
C ALA A 61 -21.00 -0.75 -16.04
N THR A 62 -21.44 -0.11 -14.98
CA THR A 62 -20.63 0.75 -14.11
C THR A 62 -20.18 -0.05 -12.88
N ILE A 63 -18.91 0.10 -12.50
CA ILE A 63 -18.38 -0.41 -11.23
C ILE A 63 -18.93 0.45 -10.09
N ILE A 64 -19.73 -0.14 -9.21
CA ILE A 64 -20.30 0.53 -8.04
C ILE A 64 -19.30 0.52 -6.88
N THR A 65 -18.64 -0.61 -6.65
CA THR A 65 -17.56 -0.75 -5.67
C THR A 65 -16.68 -1.95 -6.01
N THR A 66 -15.49 -2.00 -5.40
CA THR A 66 -14.53 -3.10 -5.53
C THR A 66 -14.34 -3.80 -4.20
N CYS A 67 -14.04 -5.10 -4.23
CA CYS A 67 -13.69 -5.90 -3.05
C CYS A 67 -12.71 -7.00 -3.47
N GLY A 68 -11.41 -6.66 -3.48
CA GLY A 68 -10.37 -7.58 -3.98
C GLY A 68 -10.61 -7.94 -5.45
N GLN A 69 -10.83 -9.23 -5.74
CA GLN A 69 -11.11 -9.71 -7.11
C GLN A 69 -12.59 -9.60 -7.51
N LEU A 70 -13.47 -9.15 -6.61
CA LEU A 70 -14.89 -8.98 -6.86
C LEU A 70 -15.21 -7.53 -7.20
N LEU A 71 -15.98 -7.32 -8.25
CA LEU A 71 -16.55 -6.04 -8.65
C LEU A 71 -18.07 -6.09 -8.43
N LEU A 72 -18.60 -5.10 -7.71
CA LEU A 72 -20.04 -4.86 -7.68
C LEU A 72 -20.39 -4.02 -8.90
N LEU A 73 -21.17 -4.57 -9.83
CA LEU A 73 -21.52 -3.93 -11.09
C LEU A 73 -23.00 -3.58 -11.13
N ARG A 74 -23.34 -2.51 -11.85
CA ARG A 74 -24.70 -2.18 -12.25
C ARG A 74 -24.75 -1.94 -13.74
N TYR A 75 -25.68 -2.60 -14.43
CA TYR A 75 -25.93 -2.32 -15.85
C TYR A 75 -26.39 -0.87 -16.05
N ASP A 76 -25.83 -0.21 -17.04
CA ASP A 76 -26.23 1.15 -17.39
C ASP A 76 -27.66 1.14 -17.94
N GLY A 77 -28.54 1.94 -17.32
CA GLY A 77 -29.99 1.96 -17.58
C GLY A 77 -30.84 1.75 -16.33
N TYR A 78 -30.28 1.18 -15.26
CA TYR A 78 -30.97 1.02 -13.98
C TYR A 78 -30.93 2.27 -13.09
N GLY A 79 -30.15 3.30 -13.44
CA GLY A 79 -30.01 4.51 -12.63
C GLY A 79 -29.43 4.20 -11.25
N GLU A 80 -30.09 4.68 -10.20
CA GLU A 80 -29.67 4.49 -8.80
C GLU A 80 -30.28 3.25 -8.10
N ASP A 81 -30.89 2.33 -8.86
CA ASP A 81 -31.53 1.14 -8.29
C ASP A 81 -30.50 0.09 -7.83
N ARG A 82 -30.13 0.16 -6.55
CA ARG A 82 -29.21 -0.79 -5.90
C ARG A 82 -29.69 -2.26 -5.93
N LYS A 83 -30.97 -2.52 -6.17
CA LYS A 83 -31.47 -3.91 -6.28
C LYS A 83 -31.00 -4.58 -7.57
N ALA A 84 -30.57 -3.80 -8.56
CA ALA A 84 -30.03 -4.29 -9.82
C ALA A 84 -28.51 -4.54 -9.76
N ASP A 85 -27.86 -4.30 -8.62
CA ASP A 85 -26.43 -4.50 -8.46
C ASP A 85 -26.12 -6.00 -8.38
N PHE A 86 -25.03 -6.42 -9.01
CA PHE A 86 -24.59 -7.81 -9.00
C PHE A 86 -23.08 -7.91 -8.88
N TRP A 87 -22.61 -8.91 -8.13
CA TRP A 87 -21.19 -9.19 -7.99
C TRP A 87 -20.67 -10.01 -9.17
N CYS A 88 -19.50 -9.61 -9.68
CA CYS A 88 -18.72 -10.31 -10.69
C CYS A 88 -17.30 -10.54 -10.19
N ASP A 89 -16.81 -11.77 -10.35
CA ASP A 89 -15.41 -12.10 -10.13
C ASP A 89 -14.62 -11.83 -11.41
N ILE A 90 -13.59 -11.00 -11.32
CA ILE A 90 -12.77 -10.60 -12.47
C ILE A 90 -12.18 -11.81 -13.19
N LEU A 91 -11.82 -12.89 -12.48
CA LEU A 91 -11.16 -14.05 -13.05
C LEU A 91 -12.11 -15.00 -13.79
N THR A 92 -13.39 -15.00 -13.41
CA THR A 92 -14.37 -15.96 -13.95
C THR A 92 -15.44 -15.32 -14.82
N ALA A 93 -15.75 -14.04 -14.62
CA ALA A 93 -16.76 -13.33 -15.39
C ALA A 93 -16.20 -12.83 -16.73
N ASP A 94 -16.98 -12.92 -17.81
CA ASP A 94 -16.56 -12.41 -19.12
C ASP A 94 -16.71 -10.88 -19.15
N LEU A 95 -15.61 -10.19 -18.83
CA LEU A 95 -15.51 -8.73 -18.67
C LEU A 95 -14.49 -8.17 -19.67
N HIS A 96 -14.84 -7.05 -20.30
CA HIS A 96 -14.03 -6.43 -21.34
C HIS A 96 -14.01 -4.90 -21.21
N PRO A 97 -12.95 -4.22 -21.67
CA PRO A 97 -12.93 -2.75 -21.72
C PRO A 97 -13.98 -2.23 -22.71
N ILE A 98 -14.37 -0.96 -22.55
CA ILE A 98 -15.29 -0.30 -23.49
C ILE A 98 -14.69 -0.30 -24.91
N GLY A 99 -15.50 -0.70 -25.89
CA GLY A 99 -15.10 -0.80 -27.30
C GLY A 99 -14.67 -2.20 -27.74
N TRP A 100 -14.53 -3.15 -26.81
CA TRP A 100 -14.12 -4.51 -27.12
C TRP A 100 -15.13 -5.22 -28.03
N CYS A 101 -16.43 -5.07 -27.79
CA CYS A 101 -17.47 -5.68 -28.63
C CYS A 101 -17.37 -5.19 -30.07
N GLN A 102 -17.12 -3.90 -30.29
CA GLN A 102 -16.96 -3.33 -31.62
C GLN A 102 -15.74 -3.93 -32.33
N GLN A 103 -14.61 -4.07 -31.63
CA GLN A 103 -13.38 -4.65 -32.17
C GLN A 103 -13.54 -6.15 -32.51
N ASN A 104 -14.24 -6.90 -31.65
CA ASN A 104 -14.40 -8.35 -31.77
C ASN A 104 -15.68 -8.77 -32.50
N LYS A 105 -16.39 -7.82 -33.13
CA LYS A 105 -17.64 -8.04 -33.88
C LYS A 105 -18.72 -8.76 -33.03
N LYS A 106 -18.77 -8.42 -31.73
CA LYS A 106 -19.82 -8.85 -30.78
C LYS A 106 -20.92 -7.78 -30.69
N VAL A 107 -22.03 -8.13 -30.05
CA VAL A 107 -23.23 -7.29 -30.01
C VAL A 107 -23.46 -6.75 -28.60
N LEU A 108 -23.56 -5.42 -28.48
CA LEU A 108 -24.12 -4.78 -27.30
C LEU A 108 -25.65 -4.91 -27.35
N LYS A 109 -26.24 -5.58 -26.37
CA LYS A 109 -27.68 -5.84 -26.28
C LYS A 109 -28.22 -5.39 -24.94
N VAL A 110 -29.26 -4.54 -24.97
CA VAL A 110 -29.93 -4.06 -23.75
C VAL A 110 -30.54 -5.26 -22.98
N PRO A 111 -30.21 -5.44 -21.68
CA PRO A 111 -30.86 -6.45 -20.84
C PRO A 111 -32.37 -6.24 -20.75
N GLU A 112 -33.15 -7.33 -20.76
CA GLU A 112 -34.63 -7.28 -20.80
C GLU A 112 -35.24 -6.40 -19.70
N GLY A 113 -34.68 -6.39 -18.49
CA GLY A 113 -35.18 -5.57 -17.37
C GLY A 113 -35.06 -4.04 -17.54
N ILE A 114 -34.30 -3.56 -18.52
CA ILE A 114 -34.14 -2.13 -18.84
C ILE A 114 -34.46 -1.77 -20.29
N LYS A 115 -34.93 -2.74 -21.07
CA LYS A 115 -35.27 -2.55 -22.49
C LYS A 115 -36.29 -1.44 -22.70
N ASP A 116 -37.36 -1.43 -21.90
CA ASP A 116 -38.40 -0.39 -21.98
C ASP A 116 -37.91 0.99 -21.50
N LYS A 117 -36.80 1.05 -20.76
CA LYS A 117 -36.21 2.31 -20.28
C LYS A 117 -35.23 2.92 -21.29
N ILE A 118 -34.83 2.17 -22.32
CA ILE A 118 -33.84 2.58 -23.34
C ILE A 118 -34.47 2.40 -24.73
N PRO A 119 -35.27 3.39 -25.19
CA PRO A 119 -35.94 3.30 -26.48
C PRO A 119 -34.99 3.47 -27.67
N ASP A 120 -33.94 4.30 -27.54
CA ASP A 120 -32.86 4.43 -28.52
C ASP A 120 -31.54 3.99 -27.88
N GLN A 121 -31.05 2.83 -28.32
CA GLN A 121 -29.82 2.23 -27.81
C GLN A 121 -28.58 3.07 -28.17
N GLU A 122 -28.54 3.61 -29.39
CA GLU A 122 -27.36 4.30 -29.91
C GLU A 122 -27.21 5.67 -29.24
N GLU A 123 -28.30 6.44 -29.16
CA GLU A 123 -28.30 7.73 -28.45
C GLU A 123 -27.94 7.54 -26.97
N PHE A 124 -28.48 6.49 -26.34
CA PHE A 124 -28.18 6.19 -24.94
C PHE A 124 -26.70 5.88 -24.72
N LEU A 125 -26.12 4.99 -25.53
CA LEU A 125 -24.70 4.63 -25.43
C LEU A 125 -23.80 5.83 -25.70
N GLN A 126 -24.11 6.66 -26.70
CA GLN A 126 -23.35 7.89 -26.97
C GLN A 126 -23.35 8.83 -25.77
N ARG A 127 -24.50 9.00 -25.10
CA ARG A 127 -24.59 9.83 -23.89
C ARG A 127 -23.80 9.25 -22.71
N VAL A 128 -23.91 7.94 -22.50
CA VAL A 128 -23.33 7.25 -21.34
C VAL A 128 -21.82 7.07 -21.46
N LEU A 129 -21.31 6.84 -22.66
CA LEU A 129 -19.89 6.61 -22.91
C LEU A 129 -19.11 7.91 -23.15
N LYS A 130 -19.81 9.04 -23.42
CA LYS A 130 -19.16 10.34 -23.60
C LYS A 130 -18.44 10.77 -22.31
N GLY A 131 -17.10 10.77 -22.37
CA GLY A 131 -16.25 11.13 -21.24
C GLY A 131 -16.18 10.08 -20.14
N ALA A 132 -16.70 8.87 -20.37
CA ALA A 132 -16.62 7.78 -19.40
C ALA A 132 -15.19 7.23 -19.31
N CYS A 133 -14.76 6.88 -18.11
CA CYS A 133 -13.52 6.16 -17.87
C CYS A 133 -13.76 4.66 -18.07
N SER A 134 -13.15 4.07 -19.10
CA SER A 134 -13.14 2.61 -19.26
C SER A 134 -12.28 1.98 -18.17
N ALA A 135 -12.69 0.81 -17.69
CA ALA A 135 -11.81 -0.07 -16.93
C ALA A 135 -10.58 -0.46 -17.79
N PRO A 136 -9.37 -0.59 -17.19
CA PRO A 136 -8.15 -0.91 -17.91
C PRO A 136 -8.18 -2.31 -18.55
N ALA A 137 -7.81 -2.41 -19.82
CA ALA A 137 -7.87 -3.66 -20.58
C ALA A 137 -6.98 -4.76 -19.99
N ASN A 138 -5.76 -4.41 -19.54
CA ASN A 138 -4.80 -5.34 -18.94
C ASN A 138 -5.30 -5.97 -17.64
N LEU A 139 -6.23 -5.33 -16.92
CA LEU A 139 -6.79 -5.89 -15.68
C LEU A 139 -8.01 -6.78 -15.94
N LEU A 140 -8.67 -6.62 -17.10
CA LEU A 140 -9.82 -7.42 -17.51
C LEU A 140 -9.42 -8.62 -18.39
N GLU A 141 -8.34 -8.50 -19.15
CA GLU A 141 -7.93 -9.45 -20.18
C GLU A 141 -6.45 -9.85 -20.09
N GLY A 142 -6.11 -10.96 -20.74
CA GLY A 142 -4.72 -11.40 -20.91
C GLY A 142 -4.07 -11.96 -19.63
N LEU A 143 -2.74 -11.99 -19.63
CA LEU A 143 -1.91 -12.58 -18.56
C LEU A 143 -2.00 -11.83 -17.22
N HIS A 144 -2.47 -10.59 -17.26
CA HIS A 144 -2.53 -9.65 -16.13
C HIS A 144 -3.94 -9.54 -15.52
N ARG A 145 -4.91 -10.29 -16.06
CA ARG A 145 -6.29 -10.30 -15.61
C ARG A 145 -6.41 -10.57 -14.10
N GLY A 146 -7.10 -9.67 -13.40
CA GLY A 146 -7.39 -9.79 -11.97
C GLY A 146 -6.16 -9.73 -11.05
N LYS A 147 -4.97 -9.46 -11.59
CA LYS A 147 -3.76 -9.23 -10.80
C LYS A 147 -3.79 -7.84 -10.20
N ASN A 148 -3.40 -7.72 -8.94
CA ASN A 148 -3.18 -6.41 -8.34
C ASN A 148 -1.88 -5.79 -8.92
N PRO A 149 -1.66 -4.46 -8.77
CA PRO A 149 -0.42 -3.81 -9.22
C PRO A 149 0.86 -4.50 -8.75
N LEU A 150 0.87 -5.06 -7.54
CA LEU A 150 2.03 -5.73 -6.97
C LEU A 150 2.36 -7.04 -7.70
N ASP A 151 1.35 -7.82 -8.07
CA ASP A 151 1.48 -9.08 -8.80
C ASP A 151 1.95 -8.87 -10.25
N LEU A 152 1.87 -7.63 -10.76
CA LEU A 152 2.40 -7.26 -12.07
C LEU A 152 3.92 -7.01 -12.04
N ILE A 153 4.49 -6.76 -10.87
CA ILE A 153 5.92 -6.56 -10.66
C ILE A 153 6.51 -7.87 -10.15
N ALA A 154 6.87 -8.76 -11.07
CA ALA A 154 7.44 -10.05 -10.74
C ALA A 154 8.98 -9.97 -10.64
N PRO A 155 9.63 -10.88 -9.89
CA PRO A 155 11.07 -11.09 -10.02
C PRO A 155 11.48 -11.31 -11.48
N GLY A 156 12.52 -10.61 -11.93
CA GLY A 156 12.96 -10.57 -13.32
C GLY A 156 12.38 -9.42 -14.15
N SER A 157 11.34 -8.72 -13.68
CA SER A 157 10.83 -7.52 -14.34
C SER A 157 11.91 -6.43 -14.37
N ARG A 158 12.01 -5.72 -15.51
CA ARG A 158 12.95 -4.61 -15.70
C ARG A 158 12.26 -3.26 -15.55
N LEU A 159 12.96 -2.32 -14.94
CA LEU A 159 12.53 -0.95 -14.67
C LEU A 159 13.70 0.02 -14.90
N GLU A 160 13.41 1.31 -15.02
CA GLU A 160 14.42 2.37 -15.08
C GLU A 160 14.43 3.14 -13.77
N LEU A 161 15.60 3.30 -13.17
CA LEU A 161 15.79 4.03 -11.93
C LEU A 161 16.63 5.28 -12.20
N GLN A 162 16.07 6.45 -11.88
CA GLN A 162 16.84 7.70 -11.86
C GLN A 162 17.87 7.68 -10.72
N ASN A 163 19.07 8.13 -11.02
CA ASN A 163 20.11 8.32 -10.02
C ASN A 163 19.74 9.50 -9.12
N ILE A 164 19.69 9.24 -7.81
CA ILE A 164 19.30 10.23 -6.81
C ILE A 164 20.49 10.83 -6.06
N ARG A 165 21.73 10.38 -6.32
CA ARG A 165 22.91 10.84 -5.57
C ARG A 165 23.68 11.94 -6.28
N ASP A 166 24.01 11.73 -7.56
CA ASP A 166 25.05 12.55 -8.22
C ASP A 166 24.62 13.21 -9.54
N SER A 167 23.74 12.55 -10.30
CA SER A 167 23.33 12.98 -11.63
C SER A 167 21.87 12.66 -11.86
N LEU A 168 21.19 13.42 -12.73
CA LEU A 168 19.81 13.16 -13.12
C LEU A 168 19.72 12.14 -14.28
N GLU A 169 20.67 11.20 -14.35
CA GLU A 169 20.69 10.13 -15.35
C GLU A 169 19.88 8.93 -14.84
N ALA A 170 19.49 8.00 -15.70
CA ALA A 170 18.79 6.78 -15.29
C ALA A 170 19.61 5.53 -15.62
N TRP A 171 19.37 4.42 -14.92
CA TRP A 171 19.89 3.11 -15.31
C TRP A 171 18.84 2.03 -15.16
N ILE A 172 18.98 0.95 -15.92
CA ILE A 172 18.07 -0.17 -15.87
C ILE A 172 18.34 -0.98 -14.60
N VAL A 173 17.27 -1.35 -13.90
CA VAL A 173 17.29 -2.21 -12.74
C VAL A 173 16.33 -3.37 -12.94
N THR A 174 16.67 -4.50 -12.35
CA THR A 174 15.86 -5.71 -12.35
C THR A 174 15.34 -5.99 -10.95
N VAL A 175 14.06 -6.35 -10.88
CA VAL A 175 13.40 -6.74 -9.65
C VAL A 175 13.93 -8.10 -9.24
N VAL A 176 14.67 -8.15 -8.14
CA VAL A 176 15.14 -9.40 -7.52
C VAL A 176 14.01 -10.02 -6.71
N GLU A 177 13.28 -9.17 -5.98
CA GLU A 177 12.22 -9.59 -5.08
C GLU A 177 11.18 -8.46 -4.96
N ASN A 178 9.91 -8.83 -4.79
CA ASN A 178 8.83 -7.90 -4.47
C ASN A 178 8.08 -8.43 -3.25
N VAL A 179 8.10 -7.66 -2.16
CA VAL A 179 7.39 -7.99 -0.92
C VAL A 179 6.46 -6.86 -0.57
N GLY A 180 5.15 -7.04 -0.81
CA GLY A 180 4.14 -6.04 -0.48
C GLY A 180 4.35 -4.68 -1.15
N GLY A 181 4.98 -4.65 -2.33
CA GLY A 181 5.34 -3.42 -3.05
C GLY A 181 6.71 -2.85 -2.70
N ARG A 182 7.39 -3.43 -1.71
CA ARG A 182 8.79 -3.14 -1.42
C ARG A 182 9.66 -4.00 -2.34
N LEU A 183 10.36 -3.34 -3.26
CA LEU A 183 11.13 -3.97 -4.33
C LEU A 183 12.60 -4.00 -3.95
N LYS A 184 13.20 -5.19 -4.01
CA LYS A 184 14.65 -5.35 -4.05
C LYS A 184 15.09 -5.23 -5.49
N LEU A 185 15.90 -4.22 -5.79
CA LEU A 185 16.32 -3.86 -7.13
C LEU A 185 17.81 -4.07 -7.28
N ARG A 186 18.21 -4.67 -8.40
CA ARG A 186 19.60 -4.87 -8.80
C ARG A 186 19.88 -4.13 -10.10
N TYR A 187 20.98 -3.40 -10.17
CA TYR A 187 21.38 -2.76 -11.43
C TYR A 187 21.68 -3.81 -12.50
N GLU A 188 21.15 -3.61 -13.70
CA GLU A 188 21.46 -4.45 -14.86
C GLU A 188 22.96 -4.48 -15.13
N GLY A 189 23.48 -5.68 -15.39
CA GLY A 189 24.91 -5.95 -15.49
C GLY A 189 25.63 -6.22 -14.17
N LEU A 190 24.94 -6.34 -13.03
CA LEU A 190 25.54 -6.70 -11.74
C LEU A 190 24.93 -7.98 -11.16
N GLU A 191 24.58 -8.95 -12.00
CA GLU A 191 23.83 -10.16 -11.66
C GLU A 191 24.46 -10.95 -10.50
N ASP A 192 25.78 -10.93 -10.37
CA ASP A 192 26.55 -11.64 -9.33
C ASP A 192 26.95 -10.78 -8.12
N LEU A 193 26.46 -9.53 -8.01
CA LEU A 193 26.91 -8.56 -7.00
C LEU A 193 25.75 -7.93 -6.23
N ASP A 194 25.31 -8.62 -5.19
CA ASP A 194 24.21 -8.21 -4.30
C ASP A 194 24.50 -6.97 -3.43
N LYS A 195 25.77 -6.62 -3.20
CA LYS A 195 26.17 -5.48 -2.36
C LYS A 195 25.69 -4.11 -2.86
N PHE A 196 25.27 -4.02 -4.12
CA PHE A 196 24.71 -2.81 -4.72
C PHE A 196 23.19 -2.86 -4.86
N ASP A 197 22.57 -3.96 -4.41
CA ASP A 197 21.11 -4.05 -4.37
C ASP A 197 20.57 -2.96 -3.47
N GLN A 198 19.42 -2.43 -3.86
CA GLN A 198 18.74 -1.38 -3.11
C GLN A 198 17.26 -1.68 -3.00
N TRP A 199 16.69 -1.22 -1.90
CA TRP A 199 15.28 -1.36 -1.63
C TRP A 199 14.56 -0.05 -1.90
N LEU A 200 13.48 -0.11 -2.67
CA LEU A 200 12.57 1.01 -2.91
C LEU A 200 11.13 0.50 -2.90
N PHE A 201 10.19 1.35 -2.53
CA PHE A 201 8.78 1.03 -2.74
C PHE A 201 8.40 1.30 -4.21
N TYR A 202 7.51 0.52 -4.81
CA TYR A 202 7.21 0.64 -6.24
C TYR A 202 6.64 2.00 -6.67
N LEU A 203 6.03 2.75 -5.73
CA LEU A 203 5.52 4.11 -5.94
C LEU A 203 6.60 5.19 -5.85
N ASP A 204 7.87 4.83 -5.65
CA ASP A 204 8.96 5.80 -5.57
C ASP A 204 9.01 6.66 -6.85
N PRO A 205 9.07 8.01 -6.73
CA PRO A 205 8.98 8.92 -7.86
C PRO A 205 10.17 8.84 -8.82
N PHE A 206 11.30 8.24 -8.41
CA PHE A 206 12.49 8.07 -9.23
C PHE A 206 12.56 6.70 -9.94
N LEU A 207 11.60 5.81 -9.69
CA LEU A 207 11.46 4.54 -10.39
C LEU A 207 10.53 4.70 -11.59
N HIS A 208 10.78 4.03 -12.71
CA HIS A 208 9.99 4.18 -13.93
C HIS A 208 9.91 2.88 -14.72
N GLN A 209 8.93 2.82 -15.64
CA GLN A 209 8.89 1.78 -16.67
C GLN A 209 10.06 1.94 -17.65
N VAL A 210 10.45 0.84 -18.30
CA VAL A 210 11.43 0.87 -19.38
C VAL A 210 10.95 1.77 -20.52
N GLY A 211 11.87 2.53 -21.11
CA GLY A 211 11.60 3.52 -22.17
C GLY A 211 11.26 4.93 -21.65
N TRP A 212 11.04 5.10 -20.36
CA TRP A 212 10.71 6.41 -19.77
C TRP A 212 11.83 7.43 -19.97
N ALA A 213 13.08 7.03 -19.76
CA ALA A 213 14.26 7.87 -19.89
C ALA A 213 14.37 8.41 -21.32
N ALA A 214 14.26 7.53 -22.32
CA ALA A 214 14.29 7.91 -23.72
C ALA A 214 13.14 8.87 -24.08
N GLN A 215 11.93 8.62 -23.58
CA GLN A 215 10.75 9.46 -23.81
C GLN A 215 10.93 10.88 -23.25
N HIS A 216 11.63 11.02 -22.11
CA HIS A 216 11.80 12.28 -21.41
C HIS A 216 13.19 12.93 -21.64
N GLY A 217 14.01 12.36 -22.53
CA GLY A 217 15.31 12.90 -22.90
C GLY A 217 16.43 12.65 -21.88
N TYR A 218 16.28 11.67 -20.99
CA TYR A 218 17.31 11.23 -20.06
C TYR A 218 18.22 10.17 -20.70
N SER A 219 19.51 10.23 -20.38
CA SER A 219 20.47 9.21 -20.79
C SER A 219 20.42 8.01 -19.85
N LEU A 220 20.51 6.82 -20.44
CA LEU A 220 20.76 5.60 -19.69
C LEU A 220 22.27 5.48 -19.42
N GLN A 221 22.69 5.75 -18.18
CA GLN A 221 24.07 5.66 -17.73
C GLN A 221 24.17 5.01 -16.34
N PRO A 222 25.12 4.09 -16.11
CA PRO A 222 25.26 3.44 -14.81
C PRO A 222 25.69 4.48 -13.75
N PRO A 223 25.16 4.40 -12.52
CA PRO A 223 25.55 5.32 -11.44
C PRO A 223 27.06 5.33 -11.19
N LEU A 224 27.59 6.47 -10.71
CA LEU A 224 29.02 6.64 -10.46
C LEU A 224 29.61 5.56 -9.54
N ALA A 225 28.83 5.09 -8.56
CA ALA A 225 29.22 4.03 -7.62
C ALA A 225 29.55 2.69 -8.31
N ILE A 226 28.99 2.43 -9.50
CA ILE A 226 29.17 1.17 -10.23
C ILE A 226 29.83 1.36 -11.61
N ARG A 227 29.89 2.60 -12.12
CA ARG A 227 30.37 2.92 -13.47
C ARG A 227 31.76 2.36 -13.77
N SER A 228 32.66 2.38 -12.79
CA SER A 228 34.04 1.87 -12.93
C SER A 228 34.17 0.34 -12.85
N LEU A 229 33.09 -0.39 -12.57
CA LEU A 229 33.14 -1.85 -12.44
C LEU A 229 33.22 -2.57 -13.79
N ARG A 230 32.83 -1.91 -14.89
CA ARG A 230 32.88 -2.44 -16.25
C ARG A 230 33.37 -1.38 -17.22
N SER A 231 33.78 -1.80 -18.41
CA SER A 231 34.14 -0.86 -19.47
C SER A 231 32.89 -0.25 -20.12
N GLU A 232 33.04 0.91 -20.76
CA GLU A 232 31.93 1.53 -21.51
C GLU A 232 31.36 0.58 -22.58
N ALA A 233 32.22 -0.20 -23.24
CA ALA A 233 31.79 -1.17 -24.25
C ALA A 233 30.90 -2.27 -23.65
N ASP A 234 31.21 -2.74 -22.43
CA ASP A 234 30.40 -3.74 -21.73
C ASP A 234 29.02 -3.16 -21.36
N TRP A 235 28.97 -1.92 -20.89
CA TRP A 235 27.71 -1.24 -20.56
C TRP A 235 26.80 -1.07 -21.79
N GLN A 236 27.39 -0.73 -22.95
CA GLN A 236 26.63 -0.64 -24.20
C GLN A 236 26.10 -2.00 -24.68
N GLU A 237 26.87 -3.08 -24.49
CA GLU A 237 26.41 -4.43 -24.83
C GLU A 237 25.23 -4.88 -23.94
N ILE A 238 25.22 -4.51 -22.65
CA ILE A 238 24.09 -4.76 -21.75
C ILE A 238 22.83 -4.07 -22.26
N LEU A 239 22.90 -2.77 -22.62
CA LEU A 239 21.75 -2.04 -23.16
C LEU A 239 21.21 -2.67 -24.44
N LYS A 240 22.11 -3.16 -25.31
CA LYS A 240 21.72 -3.86 -26.53
C LYS A 240 20.95 -5.15 -26.22
N LYS A 241 21.43 -5.97 -25.28
CA LYS A 241 20.73 -7.20 -24.84
C LYS A 241 19.36 -6.91 -24.25
N VAL A 242 19.27 -5.91 -23.37
CA VAL A 242 17.99 -5.53 -22.76
C VAL A 242 16.97 -5.13 -23.82
N LYS A 243 17.40 -4.41 -24.86
CA LYS A 243 16.55 -4.01 -25.97
C LYS A 243 16.08 -5.19 -26.84
N GLU A 244 16.89 -6.25 -26.95
CA GLU A 244 16.50 -7.47 -27.66
C GLU A 244 15.49 -8.33 -26.87
N GLU A 245 15.45 -8.17 -25.53
CA GLU A 245 14.63 -8.93 -24.58
C GLU A 245 13.47 -8.10 -23.97
N GLU A 246 13.12 -6.95 -24.58
CA GLU A 246 12.22 -5.95 -24.01
C GLU A 246 10.78 -6.49 -23.80
N GLU A 247 10.30 -7.34 -24.71
CA GLU A 247 8.92 -7.86 -24.64
C GLU A 247 8.70 -8.82 -23.46
N GLU A 248 9.69 -9.62 -23.06
CA GLU A 248 9.54 -10.66 -22.03
C GLU A 248 9.59 -10.12 -20.60
N SER A 249 10.12 -8.91 -20.39
CA SER A 249 10.44 -8.35 -19.06
C SER A 249 9.70 -7.04 -18.73
N SER A 250 8.83 -6.59 -19.62
CA SER A 250 8.09 -5.32 -19.49
C SER A 250 6.95 -5.40 -18.47
N VAL A 251 6.78 -4.34 -17.69
CA VAL A 251 5.62 -4.13 -16.81
C VAL A 251 4.58 -3.23 -17.50
N PRO A 252 3.27 -3.38 -17.20
CA PRO A 252 2.26 -2.51 -17.81
C PRO A 252 2.46 -1.02 -17.48
N THR A 253 2.19 -0.13 -18.43
CA THR A 253 2.45 1.31 -18.27
C THR A 253 1.61 1.97 -17.18
N ASP A 254 0.40 1.47 -16.98
CA ASP A 254 -0.55 2.01 -16.00
C ASP A 254 -0.19 1.67 -14.55
N LEU A 255 0.82 0.82 -14.34
CA LEU A 255 1.30 0.43 -13.01
C LEU A 255 1.77 1.62 -12.16
N PHE A 256 2.29 2.65 -12.81
CA PHE A 256 2.89 3.81 -12.16
C PHE A 256 2.00 5.05 -12.14
N LYS A 257 0.71 4.90 -12.47
CA LYS A 257 -0.25 6.02 -12.54
C LYS A 257 -0.50 6.68 -11.17
N ASP A 258 -0.38 5.91 -10.09
CA ASP A 258 -0.69 6.35 -8.72
C ASP A 258 0.55 6.93 -8.00
N LYS A 259 1.62 7.20 -8.75
CA LYS A 259 2.83 7.83 -8.19
C LYS A 259 2.57 9.26 -7.74
N PRO A 260 3.25 9.73 -6.68
CA PRO A 260 3.22 11.13 -6.29
C PRO A 260 3.63 12.04 -7.46
N VAL A 261 2.79 13.01 -7.77
CA VAL A 261 3.11 14.01 -8.81
C VAL A 261 4.13 14.99 -8.26
N ILE A 262 5.24 15.13 -8.98
CA ILE A 262 6.29 16.09 -8.63
C ILE A 262 5.86 17.51 -9.03
N GLY A 263 5.75 18.39 -8.04
CA GLY A 263 5.46 19.81 -8.23
C GLY A 263 6.64 20.64 -8.74
N VAL A 264 6.33 21.85 -9.22
CA VAL A 264 7.31 22.85 -9.66
C VAL A 264 7.90 23.57 -8.46
N HIS A 265 9.23 23.70 -8.40
CA HIS A 265 9.92 24.41 -7.31
C HIS A 265 10.42 25.78 -7.72
N SER A 266 10.84 26.57 -6.73
CA SER A 266 11.43 27.89 -6.90
C SER A 266 12.83 28.04 -6.29
N PHE A 267 13.51 26.93 -5.95
CA PHE A 267 14.90 26.95 -5.49
C PHE A 267 15.86 27.50 -6.55
N SER A 268 16.91 28.17 -6.09
CA SER A 268 18.02 28.70 -6.91
C SER A 268 19.37 28.22 -6.36
N GLU A 269 20.37 28.12 -7.24
CA GLU A 269 21.72 27.71 -6.86
C GLU A 269 22.32 28.66 -5.81
N GLY A 270 23.02 28.08 -4.83
CA GLY A 270 23.62 28.82 -3.71
C GLY A 270 22.68 29.09 -2.54
N MET A 271 21.36 28.85 -2.68
CA MET A 271 20.44 28.96 -1.55
C MET A 271 20.78 27.96 -0.45
N LYS A 272 20.73 28.40 0.81
CA LYS A 272 20.92 27.56 2.00
C LYS A 272 19.61 27.15 2.62
N LEU A 273 19.59 25.94 3.16
CA LEU A 273 18.43 25.33 3.80
C LEU A 273 18.89 24.37 4.90
N GLU A 274 17.94 23.85 5.69
CA GLU A 274 18.18 22.78 6.64
C GLU A 274 17.76 21.45 6.00
N ALA A 275 18.55 20.40 6.17
CA ALA A 275 18.22 19.10 5.60
C ALA A 275 18.60 17.90 6.47
N VAL A 276 17.94 16.78 6.21
CA VAL A 276 18.24 15.45 6.73
C VAL A 276 18.79 14.62 5.58
N ASP A 277 19.97 14.03 5.75
CA ASP A 277 20.55 13.12 4.75
C ASP A 277 19.67 11.86 4.62
N PRO A 278 19.07 11.57 3.45
CA PRO A 278 18.24 10.38 3.26
C PRO A 278 18.97 9.06 3.51
N MET A 279 20.29 9.01 3.35
CA MET A 279 21.13 7.83 3.59
C MET A 279 21.59 7.72 5.05
N ALA A 280 21.50 8.81 5.82
CA ALA A 280 21.85 8.87 7.23
C ALA A 280 20.86 9.78 7.99
N PRO A 281 19.57 9.40 8.09
CA PRO A 281 18.50 10.29 8.49
C PRO A 281 18.41 10.47 10.02
N PHE A 282 19.51 10.85 10.66
CA PHE A 282 19.63 10.90 12.13
C PHE A 282 19.73 12.32 12.68
N VAL A 283 20.15 13.27 11.84
CA VAL A 283 20.38 14.65 12.24
C VAL A 283 19.89 15.61 11.17
N ILE A 284 19.49 16.80 11.59
CA ILE A 284 19.22 17.93 10.71
C ILE A 284 20.51 18.77 10.69
N SER A 285 20.97 19.15 9.52
CA SER A 285 22.17 19.98 9.32
C SER A 285 21.96 21.00 8.20
N PRO A 286 22.77 22.07 8.13
CA PRO A 286 22.81 22.96 6.98
C PRO A 286 23.13 22.23 5.67
N ALA A 287 22.45 22.63 4.60
CA ALA A 287 22.68 22.16 3.25
C ALA A 287 22.57 23.33 2.26
N THR A 288 23.16 23.15 1.09
CA THR A 288 23.18 24.14 0.01
C THR A 288 22.60 23.56 -1.26
N VAL A 289 21.76 24.32 -1.97
CA VAL A 289 21.34 24.01 -3.34
C VAL A 289 22.55 24.16 -4.25
N LEU A 290 23.14 23.04 -4.64
CA LEU A 290 24.37 23.00 -5.43
C LEU A 290 24.09 23.25 -6.91
N LYS A 291 22.99 22.70 -7.44
CA LYS A 291 22.63 22.79 -8.85
C LYS A 291 21.12 22.74 -9.06
N VAL A 292 20.60 23.54 -9.99
CA VAL A 292 19.20 23.41 -10.44
C VAL A 292 19.19 22.75 -11.83
N TYR A 293 18.53 21.60 -11.97
CA TYR A 293 18.49 20.89 -13.26
C TYR A 293 17.37 21.41 -14.15
N ASN A 294 16.18 21.60 -13.60
CA ASN A 294 14.99 22.10 -14.28
C ASN A 294 13.99 22.65 -13.25
N ASP A 295 12.73 22.81 -13.63
CA ASP A 295 11.65 23.29 -12.78
C ASP A 295 11.15 22.25 -11.75
N LYS A 296 11.60 20.99 -11.86
CA LYS A 296 11.21 19.86 -11.00
C LYS A 296 12.32 19.36 -10.09
N TYR A 297 13.57 19.39 -10.54
CA TYR A 297 14.69 18.77 -9.84
C TYR A 297 15.86 19.73 -9.59
N PHE A 298 16.43 19.59 -8.40
CA PHE A 298 17.62 20.31 -7.95
C PHE A 298 18.49 19.39 -7.10
N LEU A 299 19.80 19.61 -7.10
CA LEU A 299 20.77 18.89 -6.29
C LEU A 299 21.06 19.69 -5.03
N ILE A 300 21.04 19.05 -3.87
CA ILE A 300 21.55 19.64 -2.64
C ILE A 300 22.79 18.90 -2.16
N GLU A 301 23.67 19.65 -1.48
CA GLU A 301 24.86 19.13 -0.83
C GLU A 301 24.80 19.48 0.66
N MET A 302 25.05 18.49 1.53
CA MET A 302 25.18 18.71 2.96
C MET A 302 26.46 19.53 3.21
N ASP A 303 26.34 20.63 3.95
CA ASP A 303 27.45 21.56 4.12
C ASP A 303 28.60 20.90 4.92
N ASP A 304 29.81 20.93 4.36
CA ASP A 304 31.03 20.42 4.97
C ASP A 304 32.18 21.43 4.78
N LEU A 305 32.74 21.91 5.89
CA LEU A 305 33.78 22.94 5.91
C LEU A 305 35.19 22.35 5.98
N ARG A 306 35.34 21.02 6.04
CA ARG A 306 36.65 20.36 6.06
C ARG A 306 37.36 20.52 4.71
N ALA A 307 38.69 20.57 4.74
CA ALA A 307 39.52 20.75 3.54
C ALA A 307 39.44 19.56 2.56
N GLU A 308 39.23 18.35 3.09
CA GLU A 308 39.04 17.13 2.31
C GLU A 308 37.54 16.94 2.01
N ARG A 309 37.03 17.60 0.95
CA ARG A 309 35.64 17.46 0.49
C ARG A 309 35.34 16.12 -0.22
N ALA A 310 36.18 15.10 -0.04
CA ALA A 310 36.14 13.85 -0.82
C ALA A 310 34.95 12.92 -0.47
N GLY A 311 33.93 13.44 0.24
CA GLY A 311 32.76 12.69 0.67
C GLY A 311 31.57 13.56 1.06
N SER A 312 31.44 14.77 0.51
CA SER A 312 30.24 15.59 0.72
C SER A 312 29.00 14.83 0.26
N GLN A 313 28.05 14.63 1.16
CA GLN A 313 26.82 13.92 0.84
C GLN A 313 25.90 14.82 0.02
N ARG A 314 25.46 14.30 -1.12
CA ARG A 314 24.59 15.01 -2.05
C ARG A 314 23.49 14.10 -2.55
N TYR A 315 22.37 14.72 -2.85
CA TYR A 315 21.21 14.02 -3.38
C TYR A 315 20.28 14.95 -4.15
N VAL A 316 19.67 14.39 -5.19
CA VAL A 316 18.66 15.04 -6.01
C VAL A 316 17.37 15.13 -5.23
N CYS A 317 16.81 16.32 -5.20
CA CYS A 317 15.55 16.66 -4.59
C CYS A 317 14.56 17.15 -5.64
N HIS A 318 13.29 17.12 -5.26
CA HIS A 318 12.16 17.78 -5.90
C HIS A 318 11.35 18.53 -4.84
N LEU A 319 10.32 19.28 -5.24
CA LEU A 319 9.53 20.12 -4.31
C LEU A 319 9.00 19.34 -3.09
N ASN A 320 8.59 18.10 -3.30
CA ASN A 320 7.98 17.24 -2.28
C ASN A 320 8.99 16.27 -1.63
N SER A 321 10.30 16.41 -1.89
CA SER A 321 11.29 15.58 -1.22
C SER A 321 11.21 15.80 0.29
N ALA A 322 11.20 14.70 1.03
CA ALA A 322 11.20 14.74 2.49
C ALA A 322 12.57 15.20 3.01
N GLY A 323 12.57 15.77 4.21
CA GLY A 323 13.79 16.09 4.93
C GLY A 323 14.47 17.38 4.51
N ILE A 324 13.82 18.25 3.73
CA ILE A 324 14.29 19.62 3.45
C ILE A 324 13.40 20.65 4.15
N PHE A 325 14.04 21.66 4.74
CA PHE A 325 13.37 22.64 5.58
C PHE A 325 13.93 24.06 5.36
N PRO A 326 13.11 25.10 5.53
CA PRO A 326 13.61 26.47 5.51
C PRO A 326 14.58 26.71 6.67
N VAL A 327 15.48 27.67 6.49
CA VAL A 327 16.40 28.12 7.54
C VAL A 327 15.62 28.49 8.82
N GLN A 328 16.16 28.07 9.98
CA GLN A 328 15.58 28.19 11.32
C GLN A 328 14.37 27.28 11.60
N TRP A 329 14.04 26.32 10.73
CA TRP A 329 12.91 25.41 10.99
C TRP A 329 13.12 24.56 12.24
N SER A 330 14.32 23.98 12.41
CA SER A 330 14.70 23.20 13.60
C SER A 330 14.56 24.03 14.88
N LEU A 331 15.13 25.24 14.90
CA LEU A 331 15.05 26.15 16.05
C LEU A 331 13.59 26.50 16.41
N LYS A 332 12.74 26.82 15.42
CA LYS A 332 11.31 27.11 15.62
C LYS A 332 10.55 25.93 16.21
N ASN A 333 10.98 24.71 15.90
CA ASN A 333 10.39 23.47 16.40
C ASN A 333 11.01 22.95 17.70
N GLY A 334 11.98 23.67 18.28
CA GLY A 334 12.70 23.26 19.49
C GLY A 334 13.60 22.03 19.26
N LEU A 335 14.12 21.88 18.05
CA LEU A 335 15.01 20.79 17.64
C LEU A 335 16.46 21.29 17.55
N HIS A 336 17.39 20.37 17.78
CA HIS A 336 18.82 20.65 17.65
C HIS A 336 19.24 20.59 16.18
N LEU A 337 19.89 21.65 15.69
CA LEU A 337 20.55 21.69 14.41
C LEU A 337 22.02 21.32 14.58
N SER A 338 22.49 20.30 13.88
CA SER A 338 23.90 19.92 13.90
C SER A 338 24.71 20.87 13.02
N PRO A 339 25.78 21.52 13.53
CA PRO A 339 26.64 22.35 12.71
C PRO A 339 27.30 21.54 11.59
N PRO A 340 27.67 22.19 10.46
CA PRO A 340 28.40 21.52 9.40
C PRO A 340 29.76 21.04 9.95
N PRO A 341 30.23 19.84 9.56
CA PRO A 341 31.54 19.35 9.98
C PRO A 341 32.65 20.36 9.68
N GLY A 342 33.54 20.59 10.64
CA GLY A 342 34.62 21.59 10.52
C GLY A 342 34.21 23.01 10.91
N TYR A 343 32.97 23.25 11.35
CA TYR A 343 32.57 24.54 11.92
C TYR A 343 33.35 24.85 13.21
N PRO A 344 33.96 26.05 13.33
CA PRO A 344 34.86 26.37 14.45
C PRO A 344 34.14 26.81 15.73
N GLY A 345 32.86 27.23 15.63
CA GLY A 345 32.08 27.72 16.77
C GLY A 345 31.45 26.59 17.60
N GLN A 346 31.25 26.84 18.89
CA GLN A 346 30.52 25.92 19.77
C GLN A 346 29.01 26.00 19.52
N ASP A 347 28.51 27.19 19.22
CA ASP A 347 27.10 27.46 18.92
C ASP A 347 26.97 27.84 17.44
N PHE A 348 26.09 27.15 16.72
CA PHE A 348 25.81 27.46 15.33
C PHE A 348 24.74 28.55 15.23
N ASP A 349 25.06 29.65 14.55
CA ASP A 349 24.12 30.72 14.23
C ASP A 349 23.96 30.89 12.71
N TRP A 350 22.71 30.83 12.24
CA TRP A 350 22.39 30.95 10.83
C TRP A 350 22.74 32.31 10.23
N ALA A 351 22.57 33.40 10.98
CA ALA A 351 22.82 34.75 10.46
C ALA A 351 24.32 34.97 10.23
N ASP A 352 25.15 34.58 11.20
CA ASP A 352 26.60 34.61 11.07
C ASP A 352 27.09 33.67 9.97
N TYR A 353 26.52 32.46 9.88
CA TYR A 353 26.89 31.49 8.86
C TYR A 353 26.55 31.96 7.43
N LEU A 354 25.34 32.48 7.21
CA LEU A 354 24.93 33.05 5.92
C LEU A 354 25.84 34.21 5.51
N LYS A 355 26.18 35.10 6.45
CA LYS A 355 27.11 36.21 6.23
C LYS A 355 28.51 35.73 5.89
N GLN A 356 29.01 34.70 6.57
CA GLN A 356 30.33 34.11 6.29
C GLN A 356 30.39 33.48 4.90
N CYS A 357 29.31 32.80 4.48
CA CYS A 357 29.23 32.16 3.17
C CYS A 357 28.93 33.15 2.03
N GLY A 358 28.41 34.34 2.32
CA GLY A 358 27.87 35.25 1.30
C GLY A 358 26.68 34.64 0.56
N ALA A 359 25.86 33.86 1.27
CA ALA A 359 24.76 33.10 0.71
C ALA A 359 23.40 33.57 1.27
N GLU A 360 22.33 33.24 0.55
CA GLU A 360 20.95 33.57 0.97
C GLU A 360 20.22 32.31 1.45
N ALA A 361 19.32 32.47 2.41
CA ALA A 361 18.43 31.41 2.83
C ALA A 361 17.35 31.16 1.77
N ALA A 362 17.03 29.88 1.51
CA ALA A 362 15.87 29.52 0.71
C ALA A 362 14.59 30.07 1.39
N PRO A 363 13.77 30.86 0.68
CA PRO A 363 12.57 31.45 1.28
C PRO A 363 11.51 30.37 1.58
N GLN A 364 10.63 30.66 2.56
CA GLN A 364 9.54 29.75 2.94
C GLN A 364 8.66 29.33 1.76
N SER A 365 8.50 30.19 0.75
CA SER A 365 7.73 29.92 -0.47
C SER A 365 8.32 28.81 -1.34
N CYS A 366 9.59 28.44 -1.16
CA CYS A 366 10.19 27.30 -1.86
C CYS A 366 9.75 25.94 -1.28
N PHE A 367 9.15 25.94 -0.09
CA PHE A 367 8.78 24.71 0.62
C PHE A 367 7.27 24.49 0.56
N PRO A 368 6.81 23.22 0.50
CA PRO A 368 5.39 22.90 0.48
C PRO A 368 4.71 23.36 1.78
N SER A 369 3.42 23.69 1.68
CA SER A 369 2.61 23.98 2.88
C SER A 369 2.35 22.68 3.65
N LEU A 370 2.80 22.63 4.90
CA LEU A 370 2.66 21.48 5.78
C LEU A 370 1.31 21.54 6.50
N THR A 371 0.27 20.94 5.92
CA THR A 371 -1.01 20.73 6.61
C THR A 371 -1.61 19.41 6.17
N SER A 372 -1.45 18.36 6.99
CA SER A 372 -2.15 17.09 6.79
C SER A 372 -2.56 16.51 8.13
N ASP A 373 -3.80 16.05 8.22
CA ASP A 373 -4.26 15.19 9.31
C ASP A 373 -3.75 13.77 9.02
N HIS A 374 -2.59 13.44 9.57
CA HIS A 374 -1.88 12.19 9.32
C HIS A 374 -2.16 11.11 10.38
N GLY A 375 -2.96 11.38 11.41
CA GLY A 375 -3.34 10.38 12.44
C GLY A 375 -2.24 9.94 13.42
N PHE A 376 -0.95 10.08 13.09
CA PHE A 376 0.18 9.75 13.98
C PHE A 376 0.21 10.56 15.27
N LYS A 377 0.63 9.92 16.37
CA LYS A 377 0.83 10.50 17.70
C LYS A 377 2.07 9.91 18.37
N GLU A 378 2.65 10.65 19.31
CA GLU A 378 3.73 10.14 20.16
C GLU A 378 3.30 8.87 20.91
N ASN A 379 4.26 7.97 21.13
CA ASN A 379 4.10 6.63 21.69
C ASN A 379 3.32 5.62 20.82
N MET A 380 2.91 5.99 19.60
CA MET A 380 2.39 5.00 18.66
C MET A 380 3.51 4.06 18.18
N LYS A 381 3.13 2.80 17.91
CA LYS A 381 4.00 1.77 17.34
C LYS A 381 3.66 1.52 15.87
N LEU A 382 4.69 1.26 15.09
CA LEU A 382 4.62 0.92 13.67
C LEU A 382 5.79 0.02 13.28
N GLU A 383 5.84 -0.43 12.03
CA GLU A 383 6.97 -1.16 11.45
C GLU A 383 7.79 -0.22 10.58
N ALA A 384 9.12 -0.16 10.71
CA ALA A 384 9.94 0.76 9.92
C ALA A 384 11.22 0.10 9.42
N VAL A 385 11.64 0.48 8.21
CA VAL A 385 12.93 0.07 7.64
C VAL A 385 14.07 0.65 8.46
N ASN A 386 15.08 -0.16 8.74
CA ASN A 386 16.32 0.29 9.34
C ASN A 386 17.18 1.04 8.30
N PRO A 387 17.46 2.34 8.48
CA PRO A 387 18.25 3.10 7.50
C PRO A 387 19.72 2.65 7.41
N VAL A 388 20.24 1.92 8.39
CA VAL A 388 21.63 1.40 8.38
C VAL A 388 21.73 0.05 7.68
N ASP A 389 20.67 -0.76 7.75
CA ASP A 389 20.58 -2.07 7.10
C ASP A 389 19.17 -2.22 6.52
N PRO A 390 18.96 -1.77 5.26
CA PRO A 390 17.64 -1.78 4.66
C PRO A 390 16.99 -3.17 4.60
N GLU A 391 17.73 -4.27 4.72
CA GLU A 391 17.13 -5.61 4.81
C GLU A 391 16.32 -5.82 6.11
N GLU A 392 16.48 -4.96 7.12
CA GLU A 392 15.76 -5.06 8.38
C GLU A 392 14.53 -4.15 8.40
N VAL A 393 13.35 -4.75 8.63
CA VAL A 393 12.17 -4.04 9.13
C VAL A 393 12.06 -4.30 10.63
N CYS A 394 11.94 -3.22 11.40
CA CYS A 394 11.99 -3.22 12.85
C CYS A 394 10.68 -2.72 13.44
N ILE A 395 10.41 -3.13 14.68
CA ILE A 395 9.44 -2.44 15.53
C ILE A 395 9.95 -1.02 15.75
N ALA A 396 9.10 -0.03 15.52
CA ALA A 396 9.43 1.37 15.70
C ALA A 396 8.44 2.05 16.64
N THR A 397 8.95 2.99 17.44
CA THR A 397 8.15 3.85 18.31
C THR A 397 8.27 5.28 17.88
N VAL A 398 7.13 5.97 17.72
CA VAL A 398 7.11 7.42 17.53
C VAL A 398 7.48 8.09 18.84
N THR A 399 8.68 8.64 18.94
CA THR A 399 9.17 9.31 20.15
C THR A 399 8.89 10.81 20.15
N LYS A 400 8.87 11.44 18.97
CA LYS A 400 8.53 12.84 18.78
C LYS A 400 7.79 13.03 17.45
N LEU A 401 6.91 14.02 17.43
CA LEU A 401 6.20 14.47 16.24
C LEU A 401 6.34 15.98 16.11
N LYS A 402 6.86 16.46 14.98
CA LYS A 402 6.95 17.89 14.63
C LYS A 402 6.48 18.10 13.20
N ASP A 403 5.47 18.94 13.02
CA ASP A 403 4.76 19.11 11.76
C ASP A 403 4.42 17.74 11.13
N SER A 404 4.94 17.44 9.94
CA SER A 404 4.74 16.17 9.22
C SER A 404 5.94 15.21 9.35
N TYR A 405 6.73 15.32 10.41
CA TYR A 405 7.93 14.51 10.64
C TYR A 405 7.89 13.77 11.98
N LEU A 406 8.31 12.51 11.91
CA LEU A 406 8.38 11.55 13.02
C LEU A 406 9.83 11.31 13.38
N TRP A 407 10.10 11.28 14.68
CA TRP A 407 11.31 10.68 15.23
C TRP A 407 10.96 9.26 15.65
N LEU A 408 11.68 8.29 15.09
CA LEU A 408 11.43 6.87 15.31
C LEU A 408 12.60 6.24 16.06
N GLN A 409 12.28 5.64 17.20
CA GLN A 409 13.19 4.73 17.88
C GLN A 409 12.96 3.31 17.35
N LEU A 410 13.96 2.75 16.68
CA LEU A 410 13.92 1.36 16.21
C LEU A 410 14.33 0.39 17.34
N GLU A 411 13.57 -0.69 17.46
CA GLU A 411 13.79 -1.81 18.36
C GLU A 411 14.13 -3.06 17.53
N GLY A 412 14.94 -3.96 18.09
CA GLY A 412 15.19 -5.27 17.47
C GLY A 412 16.26 -5.33 16.37
N SER A 413 16.75 -4.19 15.86
CA SER A 413 17.92 -4.18 14.95
C SER A 413 19.12 -4.89 15.59
N LYS A 414 20.02 -5.50 14.81
CA LYS A 414 21.27 -6.14 15.31
C LYS A 414 22.25 -5.15 15.94
N LYS A 415 22.30 -3.92 15.44
CA LYS A 415 23.16 -2.85 15.95
C LYS A 415 22.30 -1.73 16.56
N PRO A 416 22.77 -1.03 17.60
CA PRO A 416 22.07 0.17 18.06
C PRO A 416 21.97 1.15 16.89
N VAL A 417 20.75 1.57 16.57
CA VAL A 417 20.47 2.56 15.54
C VAL A 417 20.03 3.84 16.26
N PRO A 418 20.60 5.01 15.93
CA PRO A 418 20.10 6.28 16.44
C PRO A 418 18.61 6.46 16.07
N GLU A 419 17.93 7.34 16.79
CA GLU A 419 16.59 7.79 16.43
C GLU A 419 16.61 8.35 15.00
N CYS A 420 15.79 7.81 14.11
CA CYS A 420 15.73 8.26 12.72
C CYS A 420 14.57 9.23 12.48
N ILE A 421 14.78 10.17 11.58
CA ILE A 421 13.85 11.25 11.23
C ILE A 421 13.21 10.87 9.89
N VAL A 422 11.88 10.72 9.88
CA VAL A 422 11.15 10.34 8.67
C VAL A 422 9.92 11.21 8.48
N SER A 423 9.54 11.47 7.23
CA SER A 423 8.24 12.05 6.91
C SER A 423 7.11 11.06 7.22
N VAL A 424 5.94 11.58 7.60
CA VAL A 424 4.70 10.78 7.72
C VAL A 424 4.28 10.13 6.40
N GLU A 425 4.77 10.65 5.26
CA GLU A 425 4.52 10.10 3.92
C GLU A 425 5.66 9.17 3.44
N SER A 426 6.63 8.88 4.30
CA SER A 426 7.73 7.97 3.97
C SER A 426 7.21 6.61 3.53
N MET A 427 7.78 6.07 2.45
CA MET A 427 7.49 4.72 1.97
C MET A 427 8.31 3.63 2.69
N ASN A 428 9.02 4.01 3.75
CA ASN A 428 9.84 3.14 4.59
C ASN A 428 9.23 2.91 5.99
N ILE A 429 7.96 3.30 6.19
CA ILE A 429 7.20 3.04 7.41
C ILE A 429 5.91 2.30 7.03
N PHE A 430 5.52 1.34 7.85
CA PHE A 430 4.42 0.42 7.56
C PHE A 430 3.54 0.25 8.81
N PRO A 431 2.24 -0.08 8.63
CA PRO A 431 1.37 -0.36 9.77
C PRO A 431 1.82 -1.65 10.48
N VAL A 432 1.43 -1.76 11.75
CA VAL A 432 1.59 -2.99 12.53
C VAL A 432 0.97 -4.17 11.79
N GLY A 433 1.72 -5.27 11.63
CA GLY A 433 1.29 -6.48 10.94
C GLY A 433 1.59 -6.51 9.44
N TRP A 434 2.25 -5.49 8.89
CA TRP A 434 2.63 -5.47 7.47
C TRP A 434 3.62 -6.59 7.13
N CYS A 435 4.64 -6.80 7.96
CA CYS A 435 5.62 -7.88 7.80
C CYS A 435 4.94 -9.25 7.80
N GLU A 436 4.10 -9.54 8.80
CA GLU A 436 3.34 -10.80 8.91
C GLU A 436 2.46 -11.02 7.67
N THR A 437 1.76 -9.97 7.23
CA THR A 437 0.85 -10.02 6.07
C THR A 437 1.58 -10.37 4.77
N ASN A 438 2.79 -9.83 4.58
CA ASN A 438 3.54 -9.99 3.35
C ASN A 438 4.62 -11.10 3.44
N GLY A 439 4.66 -11.86 4.53
CA GLY A 439 5.67 -12.88 4.76
C GLY A 439 7.09 -12.34 4.89
N TYR A 440 7.25 -11.06 5.27
CA TYR A 440 8.54 -10.45 5.54
C TYR A 440 8.93 -10.62 7.01
N GLN A 441 10.23 -10.75 7.28
CA GLN A 441 10.71 -10.96 8.64
C GLN A 441 10.75 -9.64 9.42
N LEU A 442 9.88 -9.52 10.43
CA LEU A 442 9.97 -8.46 11.43
C LEU A 442 11.08 -8.78 12.44
N ARG A 443 11.91 -7.79 12.79
CA ARG A 443 12.90 -7.91 13.87
C ARG A 443 12.24 -7.73 15.25
N PRO A 444 12.16 -8.77 16.10
CA PRO A 444 11.55 -8.67 17.42
C PRO A 444 12.42 -7.85 18.39
N PRO A 445 11.85 -7.32 19.49
CA PRO A 445 12.61 -6.51 20.44
C PRO A 445 13.68 -7.33 21.17
N ARG A 446 14.84 -6.72 21.46
CA ARG A 446 15.96 -7.43 22.12
C ARG A 446 15.71 -7.75 23.61
N LYS A 447 14.76 -7.09 24.27
CA LYS A 447 14.46 -7.35 25.68
C LYS A 447 13.43 -8.48 25.75
N ALA A 448 13.84 -9.58 26.37
CA ALA A 448 13.05 -10.79 26.58
C ALA A 448 11.63 -10.47 27.06
N ILE A 449 10.65 -11.11 26.42
CA ILE A 449 9.29 -11.27 26.93
C ILE A 449 9.44 -11.80 28.37
N VAL A 450 9.15 -10.97 29.37
CA VAL A 450 9.15 -11.42 30.76
C VAL A 450 7.94 -12.31 30.89
N ASN A 451 8.17 -13.63 30.93
CA ASN A 451 7.16 -14.65 31.22
C ASN A 451 6.35 -14.26 32.47
N LYS A 452 5.19 -13.65 32.29
CA LYS A 452 4.12 -13.82 33.27
C LYS A 452 3.57 -15.21 33.03
N GLN A 453 3.91 -16.13 33.92
CA GLN A 453 3.23 -17.42 34.01
C GLN A 453 1.73 -17.17 33.88
N LYS A 454 1.12 -17.66 32.79
CA LYS A 454 -0.33 -17.68 32.64
C LYS A 454 -0.86 -18.31 33.92
N LYS A 455 -1.55 -17.54 34.76
CA LYS A 455 -2.31 -18.11 35.88
C LYS A 455 -3.42 -18.91 35.24
N ILE A 456 -3.19 -20.20 35.06
CA ILE A 456 -4.20 -21.17 34.65
C ILE A 456 -5.27 -21.10 35.73
N ALA A 457 -6.42 -20.50 35.41
CA ALA A 457 -7.62 -20.70 36.18
C ALA A 457 -8.00 -22.18 35.99
N VAL A 458 -7.72 -23.00 37.01
CA VAL A 458 -8.15 -24.39 37.07
C VAL A 458 -9.68 -24.39 37.14
N VAL A 459 -10.33 -24.48 35.99
CA VAL A 459 -11.75 -24.85 35.92
C VAL A 459 -11.81 -26.35 36.21
N GLN A 460 -12.28 -26.71 37.40
CA GLN A 460 -12.52 -28.10 37.74
C GLN A 460 -13.57 -28.68 36.79
N PRO A 461 -13.37 -29.88 36.24
CA PRO A 461 -14.36 -30.50 35.37
C PRO A 461 -15.55 -30.94 36.22
N GLU A 462 -16.68 -30.22 36.14
CA GLU A 462 -17.95 -30.76 36.59
C GLU A 462 -18.31 -31.95 35.70
N LYS A 463 -18.55 -33.10 36.36
CA LYS A 463 -18.93 -34.37 35.75
C LYS A 463 -20.18 -34.19 34.89
N GLN A 464 -20.03 -34.31 33.58
CA GLN A 464 -21.15 -34.57 32.69
C GLN A 464 -21.71 -35.97 32.96
N ILE A 465 -22.92 -36.00 33.52
CA ILE A 465 -23.78 -37.19 33.54
C ILE A 465 -24.32 -37.37 32.13
N LEU A 466 -23.97 -38.50 31.51
CA LEU A 466 -24.47 -38.93 30.22
C LEU A 466 -25.98 -39.19 30.31
N SER A 467 -26.81 -38.38 29.63
CA SER A 467 -28.19 -38.76 29.34
C SER A 467 -28.38 -38.89 27.84
N SER A 468 -28.28 -40.13 27.36
CA SER A 468 -28.70 -40.55 26.04
C SER A 468 -30.22 -40.40 25.90
N ARG A 469 -30.69 -39.48 25.05
CA ARG A 469 -32.00 -39.60 24.41
C ARG A 469 -31.94 -38.97 23.02
N THR A 470 -31.80 -39.86 22.05
CA THR A 470 -32.17 -39.66 20.65
C THR A 470 -33.64 -39.24 20.55
N VAL A 471 -33.91 -38.14 19.86
CA VAL A 471 -35.19 -37.89 19.19
C VAL A 471 -34.86 -37.25 17.84
N HIS A 472 -34.63 -38.10 16.84
CA HIS A 472 -34.99 -37.75 15.47
C HIS A 472 -36.50 -38.00 15.36
N ASP A 473 -37.32 -36.96 15.25
CA ASP A 473 -38.40 -36.96 14.28
C ASP A 473 -38.98 -35.57 14.08
N GLY A 474 -39.34 -35.24 12.83
CA GLY A 474 -40.10 -34.04 12.49
C GLY A 474 -39.35 -33.01 11.65
N LEU A 475 -39.01 -33.38 10.40
CA LEU A 475 -39.37 -32.64 9.18
C LEU A 475 -38.65 -33.30 7.99
N LYS A 476 -39.29 -34.32 7.44
CA LYS A 476 -38.97 -34.85 6.11
C LYS A 476 -39.56 -33.93 5.03
N ASN A 477 -38.75 -33.72 4.01
CA ASN A 477 -39.08 -33.54 2.60
C ASN A 477 -39.94 -32.34 2.21
N GLN A 478 -39.27 -31.29 1.71
CA GLN A 478 -39.57 -30.77 0.38
C GLN A 478 -38.26 -30.65 -0.39
N GLU A 479 -38.01 -31.61 -1.27
CA GLU A 479 -37.11 -31.43 -2.40
C GLU A 479 -37.73 -30.36 -3.30
N LEU A 480 -37.07 -29.20 -3.40
CA LEU A 480 -37.29 -28.25 -4.48
C LEU A 480 -36.01 -28.22 -5.32
N ASN A 481 -36.07 -28.99 -6.40
CA ASN A 481 -35.20 -28.77 -7.55
C ASN A 481 -35.44 -27.37 -8.12
N SER A 482 -34.40 -26.84 -8.76
CA SER A 482 -34.31 -25.61 -9.55
C SER A 482 -33.87 -24.33 -8.83
N SER A 483 -32.83 -23.76 -9.43
CA SER A 483 -32.47 -22.35 -9.47
C SER A 483 -33.68 -21.49 -9.81
N ASP A 484 -34.22 -20.77 -8.83
CA ASP A 484 -34.80 -19.44 -9.00
C ASP A 484 -35.15 -18.88 -7.61
N SER A 485 -35.00 -17.57 -7.46
CA SER A 485 -35.38 -16.82 -6.27
C SER A 485 -36.89 -16.95 -6.01
N VAL A 486 -37.31 -17.82 -5.08
CA VAL A 486 -38.71 -17.95 -4.70
C VAL A 486 -39.04 -16.99 -3.55
N VAL A 487 -39.82 -15.96 -3.86
CA VAL A 487 -40.52 -15.13 -2.87
C VAL A 487 -41.73 -15.90 -2.36
N ILE A 488 -41.75 -16.27 -1.08
CA ILE A 488 -42.96 -16.71 -0.37
C ILE A 488 -43.09 -15.88 0.92
N ASN A 489 -44.21 -15.15 1.07
CA ASN A 489 -44.63 -14.39 2.25
C ASN A 489 -43.81 -13.15 2.68
N GLY A 490 -43.21 -12.40 1.74
CA GLY A 490 -42.59 -11.11 2.07
C GLY A 490 -41.38 -11.18 3.01
N LYS A 491 -40.86 -12.38 3.27
CA LYS A 491 -39.60 -12.60 4.00
C LYS A 491 -38.54 -13.01 3.00
N TYR A 492 -37.55 -12.13 2.78
CA TYR A 492 -36.42 -12.40 1.91
C TYR A 492 -35.66 -13.64 2.42
N CYS A 493 -35.60 -14.69 1.62
CA CYS A 493 -34.80 -15.88 1.90
C CYS A 493 -33.37 -15.65 1.39
N CYS A 494 -32.41 -15.61 2.30
CA CYS A 494 -31.01 -15.51 1.96
C CYS A 494 -30.47 -16.90 1.56
N PRO A 495 -29.78 -17.01 0.42
CA PRO A 495 -29.08 -18.24 0.04
C PRO A 495 -27.93 -18.55 1.01
N LYS A 496 -27.27 -19.69 0.84
CA LYS A 496 -26.07 -20.02 1.63
C LYS A 496 -25.00 -18.94 1.41
N ILE A 497 -24.49 -18.37 2.50
CA ILE A 497 -23.31 -17.52 2.50
C ILE A 497 -22.12 -18.39 2.87
N TYR A 498 -21.09 -18.42 2.02
CA TYR A 498 -19.89 -19.23 2.22
C TYR A 498 -18.76 -18.37 2.81
N PHE A 499 -17.98 -18.95 3.71
CA PHE A 499 -16.76 -18.32 4.21
C PHE A 499 -15.57 -18.74 3.34
N ASN A 500 -14.85 -17.77 2.79
CA ASN A 500 -13.59 -18.04 2.12
C ASN A 500 -12.46 -18.08 3.15
N HIS A 501 -12.17 -19.26 3.70
CA HIS A 501 -11.11 -19.42 4.70
C HIS A 501 -9.69 -19.13 4.19
N ARG A 502 -9.52 -18.87 2.89
CA ARG A 502 -8.24 -18.52 2.26
C ARG A 502 -8.08 -17.03 2.00
N CYS A 503 -9.09 -16.21 2.34
CA CYS A 503 -9.00 -14.77 2.13
C CYS A 503 -8.13 -14.07 3.18
N PHE A 504 -7.66 -12.87 2.84
CA PHE A 504 -7.04 -11.95 3.78
C PHE A 504 -8.06 -11.56 4.85
N SER A 505 -7.78 -11.88 6.12
CA SER A 505 -8.70 -11.63 7.24
C SER A 505 -8.67 -10.18 7.73
N GLY A 506 -7.74 -9.36 7.24
CA GLY A 506 -7.56 -8.00 7.71
C GLY A 506 -7.04 -7.92 9.15
N PRO A 507 -6.86 -6.69 9.68
CA PRO A 507 -6.20 -6.47 10.96
C PRO A 507 -7.08 -6.80 12.18
N TYR A 508 -8.38 -7.00 11.97
CA TYR A 508 -9.34 -7.20 13.06
C TYR A 508 -9.73 -8.67 13.29
N LEU A 509 -9.59 -9.52 12.27
CA LEU A 509 -10.07 -10.90 12.32
C LEU A 509 -8.93 -11.91 12.44
N ASN A 510 -9.08 -12.84 13.38
CA ASN A 510 -8.08 -13.86 13.66
C ASN A 510 -8.13 -14.97 12.62
N LYS A 511 -7.07 -15.10 11.82
CA LYS A 511 -6.96 -16.10 10.75
C LYS A 511 -7.19 -17.54 11.23
N GLY A 512 -6.68 -17.90 12.41
CA GLY A 512 -6.89 -19.21 13.00
C GLY A 512 -8.37 -19.48 13.32
N ARG A 513 -9.06 -18.53 13.97
CA ARG A 513 -10.50 -18.63 14.27
C ARG A 513 -11.36 -18.58 13.00
N ILE A 514 -10.94 -17.82 11.99
CA ILE A 514 -11.59 -17.81 10.68
C ILE A 514 -11.50 -19.19 10.02
N ALA A 515 -10.39 -19.91 10.18
CA ALA A 515 -10.24 -21.28 9.67
C ALA A 515 -11.15 -22.30 10.38
N GLU A 516 -11.62 -22.00 11.59
CA GLU A 516 -12.55 -22.84 12.36
C GLU A 516 -14.03 -22.52 12.07
N LEU A 517 -14.32 -21.45 11.33
CA LEU A 517 -15.69 -21.11 10.96
C LEU A 517 -16.33 -22.21 10.10
N PRO A 518 -17.67 -22.38 10.14
CA PRO A 518 -18.34 -23.29 9.23
C PRO A 518 -18.09 -22.89 7.78
N GLN A 519 -18.15 -23.84 6.85
CA GLN A 519 -17.97 -23.54 5.42
C GLN A 519 -19.05 -22.59 4.87
N SER A 520 -20.26 -22.63 5.44
CA SER A 520 -21.37 -21.74 5.07
C SER A 520 -22.44 -21.60 6.16
N VAL A 521 -23.24 -20.54 6.06
CA VAL A 521 -24.44 -20.30 6.88
C VAL A 521 -25.65 -20.12 5.96
N GLY A 522 -26.79 -20.72 6.32
CA GLY A 522 -28.03 -20.70 5.53
C GLY A 522 -28.27 -22.00 4.73
N PRO A 523 -29.23 -22.01 3.78
CA PRO A 523 -30.12 -20.90 3.42
C PRO A 523 -31.17 -20.67 4.52
N GLY A 524 -31.78 -19.48 4.56
CA GLY A 524 -32.78 -19.17 5.58
C GLY A 524 -33.26 -17.72 5.55
N ASN A 525 -33.95 -17.29 6.61
CA ASN A 525 -34.39 -15.89 6.71
C ASN A 525 -33.17 -14.94 6.67
N CYS A 526 -33.21 -13.93 5.80
CA CYS A 526 -32.07 -13.05 5.55
C CYS A 526 -31.49 -12.37 6.78
N VAL A 527 -32.35 -11.87 7.68
CA VAL A 527 -31.92 -11.21 8.91
C VAL A 527 -31.19 -12.20 9.81
N LEU A 528 -31.71 -13.42 9.93
CA LEU A 528 -31.09 -14.46 10.77
C LEU A 528 -29.77 -14.96 10.19
N VAL A 529 -29.72 -15.19 8.87
CA VAL A 529 -28.50 -15.66 8.18
C VAL A 529 -27.39 -14.60 8.28
N LEU A 530 -27.70 -13.32 8.00
CA LEU A 530 -26.72 -12.24 8.11
C LEU A 530 -26.27 -12.00 9.55
N LYS A 531 -27.20 -12.04 10.51
CA LYS A 531 -26.87 -11.91 11.94
C LYS A 531 -25.92 -13.01 12.40
N GLU A 532 -26.15 -14.24 11.98
CA GLU A 532 -25.28 -15.37 12.31
C GLU A 532 -23.89 -15.22 11.66
N VAL A 533 -23.80 -14.85 10.38
CA VAL A 533 -22.52 -14.60 9.70
C VAL A 533 -21.73 -13.49 10.39
N LEU A 534 -22.36 -12.35 10.67
CA LEU A 534 -21.71 -11.23 11.35
C LEU A 534 -21.29 -11.62 12.77
N THR A 535 -22.11 -12.38 13.50
CA THR A 535 -21.76 -12.87 14.85
C THR A 535 -20.56 -13.80 14.80
N LEU A 536 -20.48 -14.71 13.83
CA LEU A 536 -19.34 -15.60 13.63
C LEU A 536 -18.06 -14.82 13.31
N LEU A 537 -18.13 -13.82 12.43
CA LEU A 537 -16.99 -12.96 12.11
C LEU A 537 -16.55 -12.12 13.31
N ILE A 538 -17.50 -11.51 14.03
CA ILE A 538 -17.23 -10.73 15.24
C ILE A 538 -16.55 -11.61 16.30
N ASN A 539 -16.99 -12.85 16.49
CA ASN A 539 -16.38 -13.77 17.45
C ASN A 539 -15.05 -14.35 16.96
N ALA A 540 -14.85 -14.45 15.64
CA ALA A 540 -13.56 -14.76 15.04
C ALA A 540 -12.59 -13.58 15.09
N ALA A 541 -13.01 -12.39 15.56
CA ALA A 541 -12.13 -11.25 15.77
C ALA A 541 -11.11 -11.51 16.88
N TYR A 542 -9.94 -10.86 16.77
CA TYR A 542 -8.99 -10.80 17.90
C TYR A 542 -9.64 -10.09 19.10
N LYS A 543 -10.34 -8.97 18.83
CA LYS A 543 -11.13 -8.20 19.81
C LYS A 543 -12.52 -7.90 19.24
N PRO A 544 -13.56 -8.68 19.60
CA PRO A 544 -14.93 -8.52 19.08
C PRO A 544 -15.50 -7.10 19.24
N SER A 545 -15.15 -6.41 20.32
CA SER A 545 -15.57 -5.03 20.60
C SER A 545 -15.04 -4.00 19.61
N ARG A 546 -13.86 -4.23 18.99
CA ARG A 546 -13.32 -3.34 17.95
C ARG A 546 -14.09 -3.50 16.65
N VAL A 547 -14.35 -4.74 16.22
CA VAL A 547 -15.16 -5.01 15.03
C VAL A 547 -16.57 -4.44 15.21
N LEU A 548 -17.17 -4.59 16.40
CA LEU A 548 -18.47 -3.98 16.69
C LEU A 548 -18.47 -2.45 16.58
N ARG A 549 -17.38 -1.78 16.96
CA ARG A 549 -17.24 -0.33 16.83
C ARG A 549 -17.12 0.11 15.38
N GLU A 550 -16.34 -0.61 14.56
CA GLU A 550 -16.22 -0.34 13.12
C GLU A 550 -17.56 -0.57 12.38
N LEU A 551 -18.37 -1.53 12.83
CA LEU A 551 -19.70 -1.83 12.27
C LEU A 551 -20.81 -0.93 12.85
N GLN A 552 -20.51 -0.08 13.83
CA GLN A 552 -21.50 0.78 14.46
C GLN A 552 -21.85 1.95 13.53
N LEU A 553 -23.15 2.18 13.32
CA LEU A 553 -23.63 3.35 12.57
C LEU A 553 -23.51 4.61 13.46
N ASP A 554 -22.88 5.67 12.95
CA ASP A 554 -22.91 7.00 13.56
C ASP A 554 -24.29 7.64 13.40
N GLU A 555 -24.78 8.29 14.46
CA GLU A 555 -26.16 8.81 14.57
C GLU A 555 -26.52 9.90 13.54
N GLU A 556 -25.55 10.44 12.79
CA GLU A 556 -25.76 11.55 11.84
C GLU A 556 -26.06 11.13 10.40
N ALA A 557 -25.98 9.84 10.06
CA ALA A 557 -26.33 9.37 8.72
C ALA A 557 -27.82 8.97 8.65
N ALA A 558 -28.61 9.69 7.83
CA ALA A 558 -30.00 9.36 7.52
C ALA A 558 -30.09 8.02 6.76
N TRP A 559 -29.93 6.90 7.48
CA TRP A 559 -30.03 5.55 6.95
C TRP A 559 -31.49 5.07 7.05
N HIS A 560 -32.13 4.81 5.91
CA HIS A 560 -33.51 4.30 5.83
C HIS A 560 -33.60 2.75 5.83
N GLY A 561 -32.59 2.05 6.37
CA GLY A 561 -32.54 0.58 6.42
C GLY A 561 -32.96 -0.04 7.75
N HIS A 562 -32.88 -1.38 7.84
CA HIS A 562 -33.20 -2.14 9.04
C HIS A 562 -32.00 -2.14 10.00
N GLY A 563 -32.17 -1.56 11.19
CA GLY A 563 -31.18 -1.65 12.27
C GLY A 563 -31.25 -2.98 13.01
N GLU A 564 -30.11 -3.51 13.44
CA GLU A 564 -30.01 -4.71 14.26
C GLU A 564 -28.98 -4.50 15.39
N THR A 565 -29.27 -5.04 16.57
CA THR A 565 -28.32 -5.02 17.69
C THR A 565 -27.51 -6.32 17.68
N LEU A 566 -26.20 -6.18 17.46
CA LEU A 566 -25.23 -7.25 17.56
C LEU A 566 -24.54 -7.20 18.92
N LYS A 567 -24.26 -8.37 19.49
CA LYS A 567 -23.49 -8.52 20.73
C LYS A 567 -22.44 -9.61 20.51
N ALA A 568 -21.21 -9.33 20.90
CA ALA A 568 -20.18 -10.35 20.99
C ALA A 568 -20.47 -11.30 22.15
N LYS A 569 -20.09 -12.57 22.01
CA LYS A 569 -20.16 -13.56 23.10
C LYS A 569 -18.93 -13.49 24.00
#